data_AF-A0A3L7XB46-F1
#
_entry.id   AF-A0A3L7XB46-F1
#
_cell.length_a   1.000
_cell.length_b   1.000
_cell.length_c   1.000
_cell.angle_alpha   90.00
_cell.angle_beta   90.00
_cell.angle_gamma   90.00
#
_symmetry.space_group_name_H-M   'P 1'
#
loop_
_entity.id
_entity.type
_entity.pdbx_description
1 polymer ?
#
loop_
_entity_poly.entity_id
_entity_poly.type
_entity_poly.pdbx_seq_one_letter_code
_entity_poly.pdbx_strand_id
1 'polypeptide(L)'
;MSNTIDNPVWNNWAGNISAAPQQIARPGSEEELAALVQKAAQSGQSVRVVGSGHSFQPLCATDGLLLTLDDLQGVVSADSTSGLATVWAGTKLHALGGPLLAADLALENMGDIDRQSVAGAISTATHGTGAALRNLSSQVVGLRLVTAAGDVLEIDGDSAPATFKAAQVSIGSLGIITQATLACLPAYRLHERTWAEPFAECMERLDERIAATRHFEFFWVPGEDVAACKALQPVETESWQVPEDLSGLSERLRR
;
A
#
# COMPACT_ATOMS: atom_id res chain seq x y z
N MET A 1 -22.93 -13.22 13.86
CA MET A 1 -22.65 -14.21 12.80
C MET A 1 -21.24 -14.72 13.06
N SER A 2 -20.92 -15.99 12.79
CA SER A 2 -19.57 -16.52 13.07
C SER A 2 -18.55 -15.80 12.18
N ASN A 3 -17.51 -15.20 12.76
CA ASN A 3 -16.43 -14.51 12.04
C ASN A 3 -15.39 -15.50 11.44
N THR A 4 -15.77 -16.76 11.29
CA THR A 4 -14.89 -17.86 10.89
C THR A 4 -15.54 -18.75 9.84
N ILE A 5 -14.72 -19.24 8.91
CA ILE A 5 -15.07 -20.24 7.90
C ILE A 5 -14.08 -21.39 8.04
N ASP A 6 -14.59 -22.61 8.22
CA ASP A 6 -13.76 -23.80 8.41
C ASP A 6 -13.55 -24.56 7.08
N ASN A 7 -12.32 -25.04 6.87
CA ASN A 7 -11.82 -25.71 5.65
C ASN A 7 -12.15 -25.03 4.30
N PRO A 8 -11.98 -23.70 4.14
CA PRO A 8 -12.21 -23.05 2.87
C PRO A 8 -11.07 -23.31 1.87
N VAL A 9 -11.36 -23.07 0.59
CA VAL A 9 -10.34 -22.89 -0.45
C VAL A 9 -10.17 -21.39 -0.67
N TRP A 10 -8.93 -20.93 -0.59
CA TRP A 10 -8.55 -19.54 -0.86
C TRP A 10 -7.78 -19.45 -2.18
N ASN A 11 -8.04 -18.40 -2.95
CA ASN A 11 -7.28 -18.06 -4.15
C ASN A 11 -6.82 -16.60 -4.07
N ASN A 12 -5.62 -16.33 -4.56
CA ASN A 12 -5.15 -14.96 -4.71
C ASN A 12 -5.86 -14.26 -5.88
N TRP A 13 -5.73 -12.93 -5.95
CA TRP A 13 -6.41 -12.11 -6.96
C TRP A 13 -6.06 -12.52 -8.40
N ALA A 14 -4.80 -12.89 -8.64
CA ALA A 14 -4.32 -13.30 -9.96
C ALA A 14 -4.70 -14.74 -10.35
N GLY A 15 -5.21 -15.54 -9.41
CA GLY A 15 -5.58 -16.93 -9.62
C GLY A 15 -4.41 -17.92 -9.77
N ASN A 16 -3.16 -17.48 -9.60
CA ASN A 16 -1.97 -18.32 -9.75
C ASN A 16 -1.55 -18.99 -8.43
N ILE A 17 -2.09 -18.57 -7.29
CA ILE A 17 -1.82 -19.14 -5.97
C ILE A 17 -3.14 -19.53 -5.30
N SER A 18 -3.19 -20.76 -4.78
CA SER A 18 -4.30 -21.27 -4.00
C SER A 18 -3.79 -21.85 -2.67
N ALA A 19 -4.64 -21.83 -1.64
CA ALA A 19 -4.36 -22.45 -0.35
C ALA A 19 -5.63 -23.09 0.21
N ALA A 20 -5.46 -24.08 1.09
CA ALA A 20 -6.54 -24.75 1.80
C ALA A 20 -6.32 -24.62 3.32
N PRO A 21 -6.51 -23.41 3.88
CA PRO A 21 -6.37 -23.21 5.32
C PRO A 21 -7.44 -24.02 6.06
N GLN A 22 -7.09 -24.54 7.24
CA GLN A 22 -8.06 -25.15 8.15
C GLN A 22 -9.15 -24.15 8.57
N GLN A 23 -8.79 -22.87 8.66
CA GLN A 23 -9.73 -21.81 9.05
C GLN A 23 -9.38 -20.48 8.41
N ILE A 24 -10.39 -19.73 7.96
CA ILE A 24 -10.30 -18.29 7.71
C ILE A 24 -11.03 -17.56 8.84
N ALA A 25 -10.41 -16.54 9.43
CA ALA A 25 -11.02 -15.73 10.48
C ALA A 25 -10.90 -14.22 10.21
N ARG A 26 -11.90 -13.47 10.68
CA ARG A 26 -12.01 -12.02 10.50
C ARG A 26 -12.30 -11.34 11.85
N PRO A 27 -11.28 -11.11 12.69
CA PRO A 27 -11.48 -10.51 14.00
C PRO A 27 -11.94 -9.05 13.90
N GLY A 28 -12.82 -8.65 14.81
CA GLY A 28 -13.33 -7.28 14.93
C GLY A 28 -12.57 -6.41 15.94
N SER A 29 -11.59 -6.98 16.65
CA SER A 29 -10.74 -6.23 17.60
C SER A 29 -9.34 -6.84 17.74
N GLU A 30 -8.41 -6.10 18.34
CA GLU A 30 -7.06 -6.60 18.65
C GLU A 30 -7.10 -7.74 19.68
N GLU A 31 -8.05 -7.71 20.62
CA GLU A 31 -8.25 -8.76 21.63
C GLU A 31 -8.74 -10.07 20.99
N GLU A 32 -9.70 -9.99 20.06
CA GLU A 32 -10.17 -11.17 19.31
C GLU A 32 -9.05 -11.73 18.43
N LEU A 33 -8.28 -10.85 17.78
CA LEU A 33 -7.11 -11.24 16.99
C LEU A 33 -6.05 -11.95 17.85
N ALA A 34 -5.71 -11.40 19.02
CA ALA A 34 -4.76 -11.99 19.95
C ALA A 34 -5.23 -13.38 20.44
N ALA A 35 -6.50 -13.52 20.78
CA ALA A 35 -7.07 -14.80 21.20
C ALA A 35 -6.99 -15.87 20.10
N LEU A 36 -7.26 -15.49 18.84
CA LEU A 36 -7.11 -16.39 17.68
C LEU A 36 -5.66 -16.82 17.47
N VAL A 37 -4.71 -15.89 17.56
CA VAL A 37 -3.28 -16.17 17.42
C VAL A 37 -2.79 -17.11 18.53
N GLN A 38 -3.17 -16.85 19.78
CA GLN A 38 -2.81 -17.72 20.91
C GLN A 38 -3.38 -19.12 20.76
N LYS A 39 -4.64 -19.24 20.34
CA LYS A 39 -5.29 -20.54 20.09
C LYS A 39 -4.57 -21.31 18.98
N ALA A 40 -4.20 -20.64 17.90
CA ALA A 40 -3.45 -21.25 16.80
C ALA A 40 -2.07 -21.73 17.28
N ALA A 41 -1.36 -20.91 18.07
CA ALA A 41 -0.06 -21.25 18.66
C ALA A 41 -0.15 -22.48 19.59
N GLN A 42 -1.15 -22.54 20.47
CA GLN A 42 -1.40 -23.70 21.35
C GLN A 42 -1.70 -24.98 20.56
N SER A 43 -2.27 -24.83 19.36
CA SER A 43 -2.63 -25.95 18.47
C SER A 43 -1.53 -26.29 17.46
N GLY A 44 -0.38 -25.59 17.49
CA GLY A 44 0.71 -25.76 16.53
C GLY A 44 0.36 -25.37 15.10
N GLN A 45 -0.68 -24.55 14.90
CA GLN A 45 -1.12 -24.11 13.57
C GLN A 45 -0.28 -22.93 13.09
N SER A 46 0.10 -22.94 11.81
CA SER A 46 0.69 -21.78 11.17
C SER A 46 -0.35 -20.67 11.01
N VAL A 47 0.05 -19.42 11.17
CA VAL A 47 -0.83 -18.25 11.04
C VAL A 47 -0.30 -17.36 9.94
N ARG A 48 -1.15 -17.02 8.97
CA ARG A 48 -0.86 -16.01 7.95
C ARG A 48 -1.98 -14.98 7.90
N VAL A 49 -1.67 -13.79 7.40
CA VAL A 49 -2.63 -12.71 7.22
C VAL A 49 -2.75 -12.42 5.73
N VAL A 50 -3.99 -12.34 5.25
CA VAL A 50 -4.32 -11.89 3.90
C VAL A 50 -5.00 -10.53 3.98
N GLY A 51 -4.49 -9.58 3.20
CA GLY A 51 -5.21 -8.36 2.87
C GLY A 51 -6.11 -8.62 1.66
N SER A 52 -5.78 -8.01 0.53
CA SER A 52 -6.56 -8.15 -0.71
C SER A 52 -6.09 -9.27 -1.64
N GLY A 53 -5.13 -10.11 -1.21
CA GLY A 53 -4.65 -11.25 -2.01
C GLY A 53 -3.92 -10.88 -3.31
N HIS A 54 -3.38 -9.66 -3.45
CA HIS A 54 -2.72 -9.19 -4.67
C HIS A 54 -1.26 -9.67 -4.86
N SER A 55 -0.69 -10.40 -3.90
CA SER A 55 0.66 -10.94 -4.08
C SER A 55 0.65 -12.08 -5.09
N PHE A 56 1.59 -12.05 -6.03
CA PHE A 56 1.88 -13.16 -6.94
C PHE A 56 2.71 -14.27 -6.29
N GLN A 57 3.28 -13.99 -5.11
CA GLN A 57 4.07 -14.94 -4.32
C GLN A 57 3.18 -15.57 -3.23
N PRO A 58 3.46 -16.82 -2.80
CA PRO A 58 2.67 -17.52 -1.80
C PRO A 58 2.93 -17.01 -0.37
N LEU A 59 3.04 -15.70 -0.18
CA LEU A 59 3.35 -15.10 1.11
C LEU A 59 2.27 -15.40 2.14
N CYS A 60 0.99 -15.31 1.81
CA CYS A 60 -0.11 -15.56 2.75
C CYS A 60 -0.72 -16.96 2.64
N ALA A 61 -0.20 -17.83 1.77
CA ALA A 61 -0.68 -19.20 1.64
C ALA A 61 -0.34 -20.01 2.90
N THR A 62 -1.31 -20.77 3.39
CA THR A 62 -1.18 -21.60 4.61
C THR A 62 -2.23 -22.71 4.61
N ASP A 63 -1.91 -23.81 5.28
CA ASP A 63 -2.82 -24.90 5.65
C ASP A 63 -3.39 -24.74 7.08
N GLY A 64 -2.96 -23.72 7.82
CA GLY A 64 -3.37 -23.42 9.19
C GLY A 64 -4.48 -22.37 9.24
N LEU A 65 -4.26 -21.31 10.02
CA LEU A 65 -5.17 -20.19 10.18
C LEU A 65 -4.80 -19.05 9.23
N LEU A 66 -5.76 -18.64 8.40
CA LEU A 66 -5.65 -17.47 7.54
C LEU A 66 -6.53 -16.34 8.06
N LEU A 67 -5.91 -15.25 8.51
CA LEU A 67 -6.60 -14.09 9.05
C LEU A 67 -6.82 -13.02 7.99
N THR A 68 -7.94 -12.32 8.03
CA THR A 68 -8.13 -11.03 7.34
C THR A 68 -8.43 -9.94 8.35
N LEU A 69 -7.89 -8.75 8.11
CA LEU A 69 -8.13 -7.55 8.93
C LEU A 69 -9.23 -6.66 8.34
N ASP A 70 -10.08 -7.18 7.44
CA ASP A 70 -11.12 -6.38 6.77
C ASP A 70 -12.21 -5.83 7.71
N ASP A 71 -12.28 -6.26 8.99
CA ASP A 71 -13.12 -5.61 10.01
C ASP A 71 -12.37 -4.58 10.87
N LEU A 72 -11.06 -4.47 10.70
CA LEU A 72 -10.21 -3.44 11.31
C LEU A 72 -9.79 -2.46 10.22
N GLN A 73 -10.67 -1.52 9.91
CA GLN A 73 -10.50 -0.52 8.85
C GLN A 73 -10.84 0.89 9.32
N GLY A 74 -10.32 1.89 8.61
CA GLY A 74 -10.57 3.30 8.81
C GLY A 74 -9.39 4.06 9.41
N VAL A 75 -9.52 5.38 9.39
CA VAL A 75 -8.59 6.31 10.04
C VAL A 75 -8.98 6.43 11.51
N VAL A 76 -8.03 6.15 12.40
CA VAL A 76 -8.18 6.26 13.85
C VAL A 76 -8.03 7.72 14.29
N SER A 77 -7.02 8.40 13.75
CA SER A 77 -6.77 9.82 13.98
C SER A 77 -6.03 10.43 12.79
N ALA A 78 -6.23 11.72 12.57
CA ALA A 78 -5.50 12.52 11.58
C ALA A 78 -5.36 13.95 12.12
N ASP A 79 -4.12 14.44 12.19
CA ASP A 79 -3.80 15.76 12.73
C ASP A 79 -2.89 16.53 11.77
N SER A 80 -3.44 17.60 11.18
CA SER A 80 -2.69 18.50 10.29
C SER A 80 -1.59 19.27 10.99
N THR A 81 -1.67 19.45 12.31
CA THR A 81 -0.66 20.20 13.06
C THR A 81 0.65 19.42 13.13
N SER A 82 0.56 18.13 13.48
CA SER A 82 1.73 17.23 13.50
C SER A 82 2.06 16.61 12.14
N GLY A 83 1.10 16.60 11.20
CA GLY A 83 1.25 15.90 9.92
C GLY A 83 1.11 14.38 10.05
N LEU A 84 0.48 13.88 11.12
CA LEU A 84 0.41 12.45 11.42
C LEU A 84 -1.02 11.91 11.28
N ALA A 85 -1.14 10.72 10.72
CA ALA A 85 -2.39 9.97 10.68
C ALA A 85 -2.20 8.52 11.13
N THR A 86 -2.96 8.09 12.13
CA THR A 86 -3.01 6.69 12.56
C THR A 86 -4.19 5.99 11.90
N VAL A 87 -3.93 4.83 11.28
CA VAL A 87 -4.94 4.07 10.53
C VAL A 87 -4.92 2.61 10.92
N TRP A 88 -6.08 1.96 10.88
CA TRP A 88 -6.12 0.50 10.97
C TRP A 88 -5.43 -0.11 9.75
N ALA A 89 -4.62 -1.14 9.97
CA ALA A 89 -3.77 -1.70 8.94
C ALA A 89 -4.53 -2.60 7.94
N GLY A 90 -5.77 -2.98 8.26
CA GLY A 90 -6.68 -3.63 7.31
C GLY A 90 -7.21 -2.67 6.22
N THR A 91 -7.20 -1.36 6.49
CA THR A 91 -7.70 -0.31 5.59
C THR A 91 -7.09 -0.44 4.20
N LYS A 92 -7.92 -0.35 3.16
CA LYS A 92 -7.44 -0.32 1.77
C LYS A 92 -6.90 1.07 1.43
N LEU A 93 -5.83 1.16 0.64
CA LEU A 93 -5.20 2.45 0.33
C LEU A 93 -6.18 3.46 -0.28
N HIS A 94 -7.08 3.02 -1.17
CA HIS A 94 -8.10 3.87 -1.79
C HIS A 94 -9.06 4.52 -0.77
N ALA A 95 -9.23 3.93 0.41
CA ALA A 95 -10.10 4.43 1.46
C ALA A 95 -9.45 5.52 2.33
N LEU A 96 -8.15 5.78 2.17
CA LEU A 96 -7.42 6.80 2.94
C LEU A 96 -7.63 8.22 2.42
N GLY A 97 -7.79 8.40 1.10
CA GLY A 97 -7.76 9.72 0.46
C GLY A 97 -8.81 10.70 1.01
N GLY A 98 -10.06 10.27 1.11
CA GLY A 98 -11.16 11.12 1.61
C GLY A 98 -10.94 11.59 3.06
N PRO A 99 -10.74 10.68 4.02
CA PRO A 99 -10.46 11.04 5.41
C PRO A 99 -9.21 11.90 5.60
N LEU A 100 -8.11 11.62 4.89
CA LEU A 100 -6.89 12.43 4.98
C LEU A 100 -7.13 13.84 4.42
N LEU A 101 -7.79 13.95 3.27
CA LEU A 101 -8.12 15.25 2.68
C LEU A 101 -9.03 16.08 3.60
N ALA A 102 -9.99 15.46 4.29
CA ALA A 102 -10.84 16.13 5.26
C ALA A 102 -10.06 16.70 6.46
N ALA A 103 -8.88 16.15 6.75
CA ALA A 103 -7.94 16.63 7.75
C ALA A 103 -6.82 17.50 7.15
N ASP A 104 -6.93 17.95 5.89
CA ASP A 104 -5.90 18.71 5.17
C ASP A 104 -4.55 17.97 5.05
N LEU A 105 -4.61 16.63 4.91
CA LEU A 105 -3.46 15.75 4.76
C LEU A 105 -3.51 14.96 3.44
N ALA A 106 -2.34 14.53 2.98
CA ALA A 106 -2.17 13.63 1.84
C ALA A 106 -0.94 12.72 2.04
N LEU A 107 -0.97 11.53 1.43
CA LEU A 107 0.22 10.69 1.33
C LEU A 107 1.26 11.33 0.41
N GLU A 108 2.54 11.16 0.70
CA GLU A 108 3.63 11.68 -0.14
C GLU A 108 3.74 10.91 -1.46
N ASN A 109 3.53 9.60 -1.37
CA ASN A 109 3.60 8.67 -2.49
C ASN A 109 2.72 7.46 -2.23
N MET A 110 2.05 6.96 -3.26
CA MET A 110 1.18 5.78 -3.22
C MET A 110 1.42 4.94 -4.47
N GLY A 111 1.35 3.62 -4.34
CA GLY A 111 1.41 2.72 -5.50
C GLY A 111 0.16 2.82 -6.37
N ASP A 112 0.26 2.38 -7.63
CA ASP A 112 -0.84 2.40 -8.61
C ASP A 112 -2.02 1.49 -8.18
N ILE A 113 -1.74 0.37 -7.51
CA ILE A 113 -2.77 -0.53 -6.98
C ILE A 113 -3.22 -0.08 -5.59
N ASP A 114 -4.27 0.74 -5.56
CA ASP A 114 -4.89 1.27 -4.34
C ASP A 114 -5.77 0.25 -3.57
N ARG A 115 -5.91 -0.97 -4.10
CA ARG A 115 -6.68 -2.06 -3.49
C ARG A 115 -5.95 -2.81 -2.39
N GLN A 116 -4.65 -2.60 -2.22
CA GLN A 116 -3.87 -3.25 -1.16
C GLN A 116 -4.32 -2.76 0.23
N SER A 117 -4.32 -3.65 1.22
CA SER A 117 -4.41 -3.22 2.63
C SER A 117 -3.09 -2.55 3.06
N VAL A 118 -3.18 -1.56 3.93
CA VAL A 118 -2.03 -0.82 4.49
C VAL A 118 -0.96 -1.76 5.04
N ALA A 119 -1.34 -2.78 5.82
CA ALA A 119 -0.41 -3.78 6.37
C ALA A 119 0.40 -4.48 5.27
N GLY A 120 -0.28 -4.89 4.19
CA GLY A 120 0.35 -5.56 3.06
C GLY A 120 1.28 -4.62 2.30
N ALA A 121 0.80 -3.41 2.00
CA ALA A 121 1.57 -2.42 1.26
C ALA A 121 2.85 -1.99 1.99
N ILE A 122 2.79 -1.81 3.32
CA ILE A 122 3.96 -1.54 4.16
C ILE A 122 4.89 -2.76 4.16
N SER A 123 4.37 -3.94 4.51
CA SER A 123 5.17 -5.16 4.71
C SER A 123 5.93 -5.62 3.46
N THR A 124 5.44 -5.28 2.27
CA THR A 124 6.09 -5.60 0.99
C THR A 124 6.75 -4.40 0.32
N ALA A 125 6.94 -3.29 1.04
CA ALA A 125 7.56 -2.08 0.54
C ALA A 125 6.95 -1.54 -0.77
N THR A 126 5.61 -1.54 -0.88
CA THR A 126 4.90 -0.92 -2.01
C THR A 126 5.40 0.50 -2.22
N HIS A 127 5.71 0.85 -3.47
CA HIS A 127 6.13 2.20 -3.85
C HIS A 127 5.30 2.70 -5.03
N GLY A 128 5.17 4.02 -5.12
CA GLY A 128 4.75 4.69 -6.35
C GLY A 128 5.95 5.12 -7.17
N THR A 129 5.67 5.75 -8.30
CA THR A 129 6.67 6.33 -9.21
C THR A 129 7.33 7.57 -8.58
N GLY A 130 8.59 7.87 -8.92
CA GLY A 130 9.28 9.12 -8.55
C GLY A 130 10.68 8.90 -7.99
N ALA A 131 11.70 9.45 -8.66
CA ALA A 131 13.10 9.17 -8.35
C ALA A 131 13.55 9.65 -6.96
N ALA A 132 12.96 10.73 -6.45
CA ALA A 132 13.23 11.26 -5.12
C ALA A 132 12.27 10.73 -4.04
N LEU A 133 11.24 9.98 -4.43
CA LEU A 133 10.22 9.49 -3.52
C LEU A 133 10.55 8.08 -3.05
N ARG A 134 10.24 7.82 -1.79
CA ARG A 134 10.48 6.50 -1.19
C ARG A 134 9.22 5.64 -1.26
N ASN A 135 9.37 4.39 -0.81
CA ASN A 135 8.25 3.47 -0.67
C ASN A 135 7.31 3.88 0.48
N LEU A 136 6.10 3.32 0.54
CA LEU A 136 5.11 3.62 1.56
C LEU A 136 5.62 3.32 2.98
N SER A 137 6.43 2.27 3.15
CA SER A 137 6.96 1.90 4.48
C SER A 137 7.84 2.98 5.09
N SER A 138 8.48 3.85 4.29
CA SER A 138 9.27 4.97 4.82
C SER A 138 8.43 6.12 5.36
N GLN A 139 7.15 6.19 5.01
CA GLN A 139 6.20 7.16 5.57
C GLN A 139 5.67 6.68 6.93
N VAL A 140 5.92 5.43 7.33
CA VAL A 140 5.49 4.91 8.63
C VAL A 140 6.42 5.44 9.71
N VAL A 141 5.86 6.02 10.77
CA VAL A 141 6.58 6.52 11.95
C VAL A 141 6.25 5.76 13.24
N GLY A 142 5.18 4.97 13.24
CA GLY A 142 4.78 4.13 14.36
C GLY A 142 3.95 2.93 13.91
N LEU A 143 4.01 1.83 14.65
CA LEU A 143 3.29 0.60 14.37
C LEU A 143 2.70 0.02 15.66
N ARG A 144 1.51 -0.57 15.55
CA ARG A 144 0.97 -1.51 16.54
C ARG A 144 0.92 -2.90 15.93
N LEU A 145 1.42 -3.90 16.66
CA LEU A 145 1.47 -5.28 16.20
C LEU A 145 0.99 -6.26 17.26
N VAL A 146 0.24 -7.28 16.85
CA VAL A 146 -0.01 -8.48 17.66
C VAL A 146 1.09 -9.50 17.39
N THR A 147 1.78 -9.93 18.44
CA THR A 147 2.85 -10.94 18.38
C THR A 147 2.29 -12.36 18.40
N ALA A 148 3.15 -13.36 18.16
CA ALA A 148 2.77 -14.77 18.30
C ALA A 148 2.35 -15.17 19.73
N ALA A 149 2.76 -14.40 20.75
CA ALA A 149 2.32 -14.60 22.14
C ALA A 149 0.92 -14.01 22.41
N GLY A 150 0.35 -13.25 21.47
CA GLY A 150 -0.89 -12.49 21.64
C GLY A 150 -0.68 -11.12 22.29
N ASP A 151 0.56 -10.75 22.61
CA ASP A 151 0.86 -9.41 23.14
C ASP A 151 0.71 -8.35 22.04
N VAL A 152 0.14 -7.20 22.41
CA VAL A 152 0.10 -6.00 21.56
C VAL A 152 1.33 -5.15 21.85
N LEU A 153 2.18 -4.97 20.85
CA LEU A 153 3.34 -4.09 20.91
C LEU A 153 3.04 -2.79 20.18
N GLU A 154 3.41 -1.67 20.79
CA GLU A 154 3.47 -0.36 20.14
C GLU A 154 4.94 0.02 20.01
N ILE A 155 5.39 0.25 18.78
CA ILE A 155 6.80 0.51 18.46
C ILE A 155 6.92 1.65 17.46
N ASP A 156 7.96 2.46 17.63
CA ASP A 156 8.31 3.57 16.76
C ASP A 156 9.85 3.71 16.66
N GLY A 157 10.29 4.81 16.03
CA GLY A 157 11.70 5.12 15.83
C GLY A 157 12.49 5.39 17.11
N ASP A 158 11.83 5.65 18.24
CA ASP A 158 12.47 6.04 19.50
C ASP A 158 12.41 4.93 20.55
N SER A 159 11.24 4.29 20.70
CA SER A 159 10.94 3.25 21.70
C SER A 159 11.61 1.91 21.42
N ALA A 160 11.63 1.47 20.15
CA ALA A 160 12.22 0.20 19.74
C ALA A 160 12.80 0.26 18.31
N PRO A 161 13.84 1.08 18.07
CA PRO A 161 14.28 1.45 16.71
C PRO A 161 14.60 0.23 15.82
N ALA A 162 15.29 -0.77 16.35
CA ALA A 162 15.67 -1.98 15.61
C ALA A 162 14.44 -2.83 15.23
N THR A 163 13.53 -3.04 16.18
CA THR A 163 12.29 -3.79 15.97
C THR A 163 11.37 -3.06 14.99
N PHE A 164 11.23 -1.75 15.16
CA PHE A 164 10.45 -0.89 14.28
C PHE A 164 10.97 -0.96 12.84
N LYS A 165 12.28 -0.81 12.65
CA LYS A 165 12.89 -0.88 11.31
C LYS A 165 12.69 -2.24 10.65
N ALA A 166 12.80 -3.32 11.42
CA ALA A 166 12.54 -4.67 10.92
C ALA A 166 11.06 -4.88 10.56
N ALA A 167 10.13 -4.32 11.35
CA ALA A 167 8.69 -4.45 11.15
C ALA A 167 8.16 -3.73 9.89
N GLN A 168 8.77 -2.61 9.49
CA GLN A 168 8.36 -1.80 8.33
C GLN A 168 8.33 -2.58 7.01
N VAL A 169 9.27 -3.51 6.78
CA VAL A 169 9.29 -4.38 5.58
C VAL A 169 9.48 -5.83 6.02
N SER A 170 8.48 -6.32 6.75
CA SER A 170 8.57 -7.61 7.43
C SER A 170 8.09 -8.80 6.61
N ILE A 171 7.54 -8.59 5.41
CA ILE A 171 6.83 -9.62 4.61
C ILE A 171 5.79 -10.43 5.42
N GLY A 172 5.26 -9.82 6.49
CA GLY A 172 4.31 -10.42 7.43
C GLY A 172 4.91 -11.46 8.37
N SER A 173 6.21 -11.41 8.69
CA SER A 173 6.90 -12.45 9.49
C SER A 173 7.16 -12.08 10.96
N LEU A 174 7.10 -10.78 11.32
CA LEU A 174 7.51 -10.30 12.64
C LEU A 174 6.34 -10.01 13.60
N GLY A 175 5.11 -10.27 13.14
CA GLY A 175 3.87 -9.97 13.85
C GLY A 175 2.78 -9.52 12.90
N ILE A 176 1.56 -9.40 13.41
CA ILE A 176 0.41 -8.93 12.66
C ILE A 176 0.28 -7.43 12.92
N ILE A 177 0.63 -6.60 11.94
CA ILE A 177 0.45 -5.15 12.03
C ILE A 177 -1.06 -4.87 12.07
N THR A 178 -1.54 -4.25 13.15
CA THR A 178 -2.94 -3.88 13.37
C THR A 178 -3.20 -2.40 13.12
N GLN A 179 -2.23 -1.53 13.44
CA GLN A 179 -2.29 -0.11 13.11
C GLN A 179 -0.94 0.41 12.61
N ALA A 180 -0.98 1.45 11.80
CA ALA A 180 0.19 2.20 11.35
C ALA A 180 -0.05 3.70 11.51
N THR A 181 0.94 4.41 12.03
CA THR A 181 0.99 5.87 12.04
C THR A 181 1.85 6.33 10.87
N LEU A 182 1.25 7.12 9.99
CA LEU A 182 1.84 7.63 8.76
C LEU A 182 2.20 9.11 8.94
N ALA A 183 3.41 9.48 8.55
CA ALA A 183 3.77 10.85 8.26
C ALA A 183 3.18 11.23 6.90
N CYS A 184 2.30 12.22 6.92
CA CYS A 184 1.61 12.76 5.77
C CYS A 184 2.15 14.15 5.43
N LEU A 185 1.89 14.59 4.21
CA LEU A 185 2.10 15.97 3.78
C LEU A 185 0.80 16.77 3.99
N PRO A 186 0.87 18.10 4.09
CA PRO A 186 -0.31 18.95 3.85
C PRO A 186 -0.97 18.56 2.52
N ALA A 187 -2.29 18.62 2.45
CA ALA A 187 -3.00 18.27 1.23
C ALA A 187 -2.50 19.10 0.04
N TYR A 188 -2.21 18.43 -1.07
CA TYR A 188 -1.65 19.05 -2.27
C TYR A 188 -2.36 18.54 -3.52
N ARG A 189 -2.19 19.29 -4.61
CA ARG A 189 -2.79 18.96 -5.91
C ARG A 189 -1.70 18.45 -6.85
N LEU A 190 -2.06 17.47 -7.66
CA LEU A 190 -1.22 16.97 -8.74
C LEU A 190 -1.91 17.24 -10.07
N HIS A 191 -1.16 17.75 -11.04
CA HIS A 191 -1.57 17.76 -12.43
C HIS A 191 -1.03 16.51 -13.11
N GLU A 192 -1.92 15.67 -13.65
CA GLU A 192 -1.58 14.49 -14.44
C GLU A 192 -1.56 14.86 -15.92
N ARG A 193 -0.52 14.41 -16.63
CA ARG A 193 -0.46 14.46 -18.08
C ARG A 193 -0.09 13.11 -18.65
N THR A 194 -0.83 12.68 -19.66
CA THR A 194 -0.57 11.45 -20.41
C THR A 194 -0.38 11.76 -21.89
N TRP A 195 0.52 11.03 -22.54
CA TRP A 195 0.77 11.13 -23.98
C TRP A 195 1.39 9.82 -24.49
N ALA A 196 1.43 9.65 -25.81
CA ALA A 196 2.19 8.56 -26.45
C ALA A 196 3.36 9.15 -27.22
N GLU A 197 4.48 8.44 -27.30
CA GLU A 197 5.61 8.78 -28.18
C GLU A 197 6.35 7.52 -28.64
N PRO A 198 7.15 7.57 -29.71
CA PRO A 198 7.99 6.43 -30.09
C PRO A 198 8.86 5.99 -28.92
N PHE A 199 8.95 4.67 -28.69
CA PHE A 199 9.69 4.13 -27.54
C PHE A 199 11.15 4.59 -27.52
N ALA A 200 11.81 4.64 -28.68
CA ALA A 200 13.16 5.15 -28.82
C ALA A 200 13.31 6.60 -28.31
N GLU A 201 12.38 7.49 -28.66
CA GLU A 201 12.40 8.89 -28.21
C GLU A 201 12.18 9.01 -26.69
N CYS A 202 11.29 8.18 -26.12
CA CYS A 202 11.10 8.10 -24.68
C CYS A 202 12.40 7.69 -23.96
N MET A 203 13.12 6.71 -24.51
CA MET A 203 14.36 6.23 -23.93
C MET A 203 15.50 7.25 -24.05
N GLU A 204 15.62 7.95 -25.19
CA GLU A 204 16.62 9.01 -25.39
C GLU A 204 16.45 10.18 -24.40
N ARG A 205 15.21 10.50 -24.02
CA ARG A 205 14.88 11.62 -23.10
C ARG A 205 14.51 11.16 -21.68
N LEU A 206 14.74 9.89 -21.33
CA LEU A 206 14.24 9.32 -20.08
C LEU A 206 14.72 10.10 -18.84
N ASP A 207 16.03 10.38 -18.76
CA ASP A 207 16.62 11.09 -17.62
C ASP A 207 16.09 12.54 -17.51
N GLU A 208 15.91 13.22 -18.65
CA GLU A 208 15.32 14.55 -18.71
C GLU A 208 13.89 14.53 -18.14
N ARG A 209 13.07 13.55 -18.54
CA ARG A 209 11.69 13.43 -18.09
C ARG A 209 11.60 13.12 -16.60
N ILE A 210 12.44 12.20 -16.11
CA ILE A 210 12.52 11.86 -14.68
C ILE A 210 12.95 13.09 -13.85
N ALA A 211 13.87 13.91 -14.36
CA ALA A 211 14.33 15.11 -13.66
C ALA A 211 13.31 16.26 -13.72
N ALA A 212 12.54 16.36 -14.81
CA ALA A 212 11.60 17.45 -15.04
C ALA A 212 10.28 17.31 -14.27
N THR A 213 9.91 16.10 -13.84
CA THR A 213 8.64 15.85 -13.15
C THR A 213 8.83 15.09 -11.85
N ARG A 214 7.94 15.33 -10.88
CA ARG A 214 7.94 14.59 -9.61
C ARG A 214 7.74 13.09 -9.84
N HIS A 215 6.85 12.77 -10.78
CA HIS A 215 6.57 11.40 -11.21
C HIS A 215 6.68 11.34 -12.73
N PHE A 216 7.45 10.38 -13.25
CA PHE A 216 7.46 10.01 -14.66
C PHE A 216 7.43 8.49 -14.79
N GLU A 217 6.45 7.98 -15.52
CA GLU A 217 6.32 6.56 -15.85
C GLU A 217 5.87 6.40 -17.30
N PHE A 218 6.07 5.21 -17.85
CA PHE A 218 5.55 4.85 -19.15
C PHE A 218 5.25 3.35 -19.22
N PHE A 219 4.30 2.98 -20.08
CA PHE A 219 4.07 1.61 -20.48
C PHE A 219 4.52 1.43 -21.92
N TRP A 220 5.45 0.52 -22.18
CA TRP A 220 5.82 0.17 -23.55
C TRP A 220 4.77 -0.76 -24.15
N VAL A 221 4.28 -0.42 -25.34
CA VAL A 221 3.36 -1.21 -26.15
C VAL A 221 4.17 -1.83 -27.30
N PRO A 222 4.69 -3.08 -27.16
CA PRO A 222 5.69 -3.60 -28.10
C PRO A 222 5.17 -3.79 -29.52
N GLY A 223 3.86 -3.98 -29.69
CA GLY A 223 3.24 -4.16 -31.01
C GLY A 223 3.23 -2.88 -31.86
N GLU A 224 3.31 -1.71 -31.24
CA GLU A 224 3.28 -0.40 -31.92
C GLU A 224 4.61 0.35 -31.79
N ASP A 225 5.53 -0.19 -30.98
CA ASP A 225 6.78 0.44 -30.56
C ASP A 225 6.61 1.87 -30.00
N VAL A 226 5.56 2.02 -29.18
CA VAL A 226 5.15 3.27 -28.56
C VAL A 226 5.25 3.16 -27.03
N ALA A 227 5.73 4.22 -26.39
CA ALA A 227 5.63 4.43 -24.96
C ALA A 227 4.36 5.24 -24.66
N ALA A 228 3.43 4.67 -23.89
CA ALA A 228 2.32 5.39 -23.28
C ALA A 228 2.81 6.02 -21.97
N CYS A 229 3.22 7.29 -22.06
CA CYS A 229 3.84 8.05 -20.99
C CYS A 229 2.80 8.71 -20.08
N LYS A 230 3.16 8.85 -18.80
CA LYS A 230 2.40 9.56 -17.78
C LYS A 230 3.35 10.33 -16.87
N ALA A 231 2.99 11.57 -16.56
CA ALA A 231 3.70 12.40 -15.60
C ALA A 231 2.75 13.08 -14.63
N LEU A 232 3.20 13.25 -13.39
CA LEU A 232 2.48 14.03 -12.38
C LEU A 232 3.41 15.07 -11.75
N GLN A 233 2.87 16.28 -11.53
CA GLN A 233 3.59 17.39 -10.90
C GLN A 233 2.69 18.13 -9.90
N PRO A 234 3.22 18.55 -8.74
CA PRO A 234 2.49 19.43 -7.83
C PRO A 234 2.14 20.78 -8.46
N VAL A 235 0.93 21.28 -8.19
CA VAL A 235 0.45 22.59 -8.66
C VAL A 235 -0.22 23.37 -7.53
N GLU A 236 -0.04 24.69 -7.51
CA GLU A 236 -0.66 25.57 -6.51
C GLU A 236 -2.12 25.93 -6.84
N THR A 237 -2.47 26.03 -8.13
CA THR A 237 -3.81 26.37 -8.61
C THR A 237 -4.29 25.38 -9.67
N GLU A 238 -5.58 25.43 -10.03
CA GLU A 238 -6.16 24.61 -11.11
C GLU A 238 -5.54 24.91 -12.49
N SER A 239 -4.84 26.03 -12.65
CA SER A 239 -4.30 26.49 -13.92
C SER A 239 -2.78 26.32 -13.98
N TRP A 240 -2.31 25.22 -14.56
CA TRP A 240 -0.95 25.13 -15.09
C TRP A 240 -0.99 25.25 -16.61
N GLN A 241 -0.25 26.21 -17.18
CA GLN A 241 -0.02 26.28 -18.62
C GLN A 241 1.22 25.45 -18.97
N VAL A 242 1.02 24.46 -19.84
CA VAL A 242 2.03 23.51 -20.29
C VAL A 242 3.14 24.26 -21.03
N PRO A 243 4.44 24.03 -20.73
CA PRO A 243 5.52 24.41 -21.62
C PRO A 243 5.28 23.82 -23.03
N GLU A 244 5.40 24.63 -24.08
CA GLU A 244 4.98 24.26 -25.45
C GLU A 244 5.61 22.96 -25.98
N ASP A 245 6.78 22.57 -25.47
CA ASP A 245 7.59 21.42 -25.89
C ASP A 245 6.95 20.05 -25.60
N LEU A 246 5.83 20.02 -24.89
CA LEU A 246 5.14 18.80 -24.52
C LEU A 246 3.68 18.71 -25.04
N SER A 247 3.24 19.65 -25.87
CA SER A 247 1.81 19.78 -26.23
C SER A 247 1.31 18.85 -27.37
N GLY A 248 2.19 18.37 -28.25
CA GLY A 248 1.75 17.61 -29.42
C GLY A 248 1.77 16.11 -29.17
N LEU A 249 0.60 15.47 -28.97
CA LEU A 249 0.34 14.02 -29.23
C LEU A 249 -1.04 13.50 -28.74
N SER A 250 -1.93 14.37 -28.25
CA SER A 250 -3.21 13.99 -27.62
C SER A 250 -4.24 13.30 -28.53
N GLU A 251 -4.06 13.23 -29.85
CA GLU A 251 -5.09 12.73 -30.78
C GLU A 251 -5.00 11.24 -31.16
N ARG A 252 -3.88 10.54 -30.91
CA ARG A 252 -3.69 9.18 -31.48
C ARG A 252 -4.14 8.01 -30.61
N LEU A 253 -4.43 8.19 -29.32
CA LEU A 253 -4.80 7.10 -28.40
C LEU A 253 -6.30 7.01 -28.06
N ARG A 254 -7.17 7.72 -28.79
CA ARG A 254 -8.64 7.67 -28.60
C ARG A 254 -9.35 6.67 -29.54
N ARG A 255 -8.65 5.68 -30.10
CA ARG A 255 -9.25 4.64 -30.95
C ARG A 255 -9.03 3.27 -30.37
#